data_AF-A0A6P4IQP8-F1
#
_entry.id   AF-A0A6P4IQP8-F1
#
_cell.length_a   1.000
_cell.length_b   1.000
_cell.length_c   1.000
_cell.angle_alpha   90.00
_cell.angle_beta   90.00
_cell.angle_gamma   90.00
#
_symmetry.space_group_name_H-M   'P 1'
#
loop_
_entity.id
_entity.type
_entity.pdbx_description
1 polymer ?
#
loop_
_entity_poly.entity_id
_entity_poly.type
_entity_poly.pdbx_seq_one_letter_code
_entity_poly.pdbx_strand_id
1 'polypeptide(L)'
;MEMKAEALAEVRPRPAVQVKVTNEVESAIRMRTMLMRMRNRGHERRRWQANYFDTQMALLSGLMSPGQLPILGGPNLASGPSSTVEQQLLRLQPDYKLLYNADHHTYFHLHTLARDSPPKAVEPPHRRLFQQVVGSTLTAAFGLNVMNKDLVAVTSEQVNLYDAASLRRSRFNPFNPTRILIHGWLGNANANIYTALLPPYFDLNNGTYNIFTVDWGRGAIADYVTASYRVKPVGQVLAKFVDFLHQEAGLRFEDLQLVGFSMGAHVAGLAGKHLQTGRLQMIRALDPALPFFRYAQEKERLAPGDADYVEVLHTSVGSYGFDRPLGHADFYANWGSQQPGCFWNECSHWRAFMLFAESLLRDQNTGFVSRGCQADEWNQLTRFQRCPTDTGISQTMGGDLANASTEFLAQRQGVYYFQTSDQPPYVLAQSASAKGWRK
;
A
#
# COMPACT_ATOMS: atom_id res chain seq x y z
N MET A 1 80.56 -3.13 8.31
CA MET A 1 80.08 -2.26 9.40
C MET A 1 78.68 -1.82 9.04
N GLU A 2 77.76 -1.99 9.99
CA GLU A 2 76.32 -1.72 9.91
C GLU A 2 76.00 -0.27 9.51
N MET A 3 74.89 -0.03 8.80
CA MET A 3 73.68 0.53 9.43
C MET A 3 72.52 0.78 8.43
N LYS A 4 71.43 0.06 8.71
CA LYS A 4 70.01 0.47 8.81
C LYS A 4 69.25 1.16 7.66
N ALA A 5 68.12 0.51 7.41
CA ALA A 5 66.95 0.85 6.60
C ALA A 5 66.21 2.13 6.99
N GLU A 6 65.56 2.75 5.99
CA GLU A 6 64.28 3.43 6.15
C GLU A 6 63.35 3.04 4.98
N ALA A 7 62.17 2.53 5.34
CA ALA A 7 61.15 2.03 4.43
C ALA A 7 60.27 3.19 3.94
N LEU A 8 60.21 3.40 2.63
CA LEU A 8 59.23 4.27 1.98
C LEU A 8 57.91 3.52 1.84
N ALA A 9 56.91 3.92 2.63
CA ALA A 9 55.54 3.45 2.52
C ALA A 9 54.88 4.02 1.25
N GLU A 10 54.48 3.13 0.33
CA GLU A 10 53.61 3.45 -0.80
C GLU A 10 52.23 3.92 -0.31
N VAL A 11 51.90 5.18 -0.59
CA VAL A 11 50.56 5.75 -0.39
C VAL A 11 49.65 5.20 -1.49
N ARG A 12 48.79 4.23 -1.17
CA ARG A 12 47.70 3.80 -2.06
C ARG A 12 46.63 4.90 -2.14
N PRO A 13 46.15 5.29 -3.35
CA PRO A 13 45.05 6.23 -3.48
C PRO A 13 43.76 5.60 -2.94
N ARG A 14 43.06 6.34 -2.06
CA ARG A 14 41.73 5.96 -1.57
C ARG A 14 40.74 5.93 -2.75
N PRO A 15 39.87 4.92 -2.88
CA PRO A 15 38.83 4.93 -3.90
C PRO A 15 37.89 6.10 -3.65
N ALA A 16 37.67 6.90 -4.70
CA ALA A 16 36.75 8.02 -4.68
C ALA A 16 35.33 7.51 -4.33
N VAL A 17 34.76 8.08 -3.27
CA VAL A 17 33.34 7.94 -2.93
C VAL A 17 32.54 8.63 -4.05
N GLN A 18 32.03 7.87 -5.02
CA GLN A 18 30.98 8.37 -5.89
C GLN A 18 29.70 8.47 -5.06
N VAL A 19 29.46 9.71 -4.65
CA VAL A 19 28.40 10.14 -3.75
C VAL A 19 27.03 9.87 -4.37
N LYS A 20 26.15 9.29 -3.54
CA LYS A 20 24.69 9.11 -3.51
C LYS A 20 23.77 10.10 -4.27
N VAL A 21 24.30 11.12 -4.94
CA VAL A 21 23.56 12.24 -5.58
C VAL A 21 23.01 11.87 -6.96
N THR A 22 23.62 10.95 -7.72
CA THR A 22 23.16 10.62 -9.08
C THR A 22 21.79 9.93 -9.10
N ASN A 23 21.44 9.21 -8.04
CA ASN A 23 20.26 8.34 -8.02
C ASN A 23 18.99 9.09 -7.60
N GLU A 24 19.10 10.08 -6.69
CA GLU A 24 18.01 11.00 -6.36
C GLU A 24 17.68 11.90 -7.56
N VAL A 25 18.70 12.30 -8.32
CA VAL A 25 18.54 13.04 -9.57
C VAL A 25 17.81 12.21 -10.62
N GLU A 26 18.08 10.89 -10.76
CA GLU A 26 17.36 10.05 -11.71
C GLU A 26 15.89 9.84 -11.33
N SER A 27 15.60 9.64 -10.03
CA SER A 27 14.22 9.62 -9.50
C SER A 27 13.50 10.96 -9.69
N ALA A 28 14.19 12.08 -9.44
CA ALA A 28 13.65 13.43 -9.65
C ALA A 28 13.47 13.75 -11.14
N ILE A 29 14.31 13.23 -12.03
CA ILE A 29 14.17 13.35 -13.49
C ILE A 29 12.96 12.55 -13.96
N ARG A 30 12.79 11.29 -13.52
CA ARG A 30 11.58 10.50 -13.84
C ARG A 30 10.32 11.16 -13.29
N MET A 31 10.38 11.75 -12.10
CA MET A 31 9.32 12.57 -11.51
C MET A 31 9.03 13.82 -12.35
N ARG A 32 10.07 14.54 -12.80
CA ARG A 32 9.93 15.71 -13.69
C ARG A 32 9.35 15.31 -15.03
N THR A 33 9.73 14.16 -15.61
CA THR A 33 9.15 13.64 -16.84
C THR A 33 7.70 13.19 -16.65
N MET A 34 7.36 12.59 -15.50
CA MET A 34 5.98 12.25 -15.11
C MET A 34 5.12 13.52 -14.98
N LEU A 35 5.59 14.52 -14.23
CA LEU A 35 4.94 15.83 -14.06
C LEU A 35 4.87 16.61 -15.38
N MET A 36 5.88 16.52 -16.26
CA MET A 36 5.85 17.14 -17.58
C MET A 36 4.88 16.44 -18.54
N ARG A 37 4.75 15.11 -18.47
CA ARG A 37 3.72 14.37 -19.21
C ARG A 37 2.30 14.68 -18.72
N MET A 38 2.16 15.10 -17.46
CA MET A 38 0.90 15.65 -16.92
C MET A 38 0.68 17.10 -17.39
N ARG A 39 1.74 17.93 -17.46
CA ARG A 39 1.70 19.33 -17.90
C ARG A 39 1.47 19.51 -19.41
N ASN A 40 2.03 18.67 -20.26
CA ASN A 40 1.90 18.77 -21.73
C ASN A 40 0.53 18.30 -22.27
N ARG A 41 -0.37 17.80 -21.41
CA ARG A 41 -1.79 17.58 -21.75
C ARG A 41 -2.64 18.86 -21.68
N GLY A 42 -2.02 20.04 -21.57
CA GLY A 42 -2.69 21.34 -21.62
C GLY A 42 -2.90 21.91 -23.03
N HIS A 43 -2.36 21.29 -24.08
CA HIS A 43 -2.42 21.83 -25.45
C HIS A 43 -2.85 20.76 -26.48
N GLU A 44 -4.03 20.18 -26.30
CA GLU A 44 -4.84 19.66 -27.41
C GLU A 44 -6.30 19.58 -26.92
N ARG A 45 -7.07 20.64 -27.20
CA ARG A 45 -8.46 20.78 -26.75
C ARG A 45 -9.40 19.91 -27.59
N ARG A 46 -10.27 19.14 -26.91
CA ARG A 46 -11.74 19.23 -27.08
C ARG A 46 -12.49 18.66 -25.85
N ARG A 47 -12.97 19.61 -25.03
CA ARG A 47 -14.25 19.67 -24.29
C ARG A 47 -14.63 18.50 -23.36
N TRP A 48 -14.31 18.62 -22.07
CA TRP A 48 -15.20 18.83 -20.90
C TRP A 48 -14.45 18.48 -19.60
N GLN A 49 -14.79 19.15 -18.49
CA GLN A 49 -14.23 19.03 -17.14
C GLN A 49 -12.93 19.81 -16.84
N ALA A 50 -13.04 21.14 -16.89
CA ALA A 50 -12.26 22.03 -16.05
C ALA A 50 -13.17 22.47 -14.90
N ASN A 51 -12.81 22.13 -13.65
CA ASN A 51 -13.13 22.84 -12.40
C ASN A 51 -12.80 21.97 -11.19
N TYR A 52 -11.51 21.80 -10.90
CA TYR A 52 -10.94 21.55 -9.57
C TYR A 52 -9.42 21.68 -9.62
N PHE A 53 -8.80 21.34 -10.76
CA PHE A 53 -7.36 21.41 -10.99
C PHE A 53 -6.82 22.83 -11.31
N ASP A 54 -7.62 23.73 -11.89
CA ASP A 54 -7.16 25.06 -12.29
C ASP A 54 -6.87 25.99 -11.10
N THR A 55 -7.57 25.82 -9.97
CA THR A 55 -7.38 26.66 -8.77
C THR A 55 -6.12 26.33 -7.97
N GLN A 56 -5.56 25.12 -8.11
CA GLN A 56 -4.35 24.70 -7.39
C GLN A 56 -3.07 24.86 -8.24
N MET A 57 -3.17 24.87 -9.58
CA MET A 57 -2.02 25.15 -10.47
C MET A 57 -1.61 26.62 -10.52
N ALA A 58 -2.48 27.56 -10.15
CA ALA A 58 -2.15 28.98 -10.03
C ALA A 58 -1.17 29.27 -8.87
N LEU A 59 -1.11 28.41 -7.85
CA LEU A 59 -0.19 28.53 -6.71
C LEU A 59 1.20 27.93 -6.98
N LEU A 60 1.31 26.98 -7.93
CA LEU A 60 2.58 26.34 -8.29
C LEU A 60 3.36 27.09 -9.39
N SER A 61 2.68 27.90 -10.21
CA SER A 61 3.33 28.71 -11.26
C SER A 61 3.99 30.00 -10.73
N GLY A 62 3.64 30.45 -9.51
CA GLY A 62 4.22 31.65 -8.90
C GLY A 62 5.54 31.45 -8.13
N LEU A 63 6.00 30.22 -7.92
CA LEU A 63 7.17 29.92 -7.08
C LEU A 63 8.42 29.45 -7.85
N MET A 64 8.40 29.50 -9.18
CA MET A 64 9.56 29.17 -10.01
C MET A 64 9.85 30.24 -11.08
N SER A 65 10.06 31.49 -10.63
CA SER A 65 10.79 32.50 -11.42
C SER A 65 12.18 32.68 -10.83
N PRO A 66 13.26 32.56 -11.62
CA PRO A 66 14.61 32.81 -11.14
C PRO A 66 14.85 34.31 -11.05
N GLY A 67 14.70 34.88 -9.85
CA GLY A 67 15.08 36.26 -9.60
C GLY A 67 14.30 36.92 -8.48
N GLN A 68 14.59 36.54 -7.22
CA GLN A 68 14.58 37.40 -6.03
C GLN A 68 14.78 36.51 -4.79
N LEU A 69 16.04 36.33 -4.39
CA LEU A 69 16.38 35.90 -3.04
C LEU A 69 16.30 37.14 -2.12
N PRO A 70 15.52 37.14 -1.04
CA PRO A 70 15.69 38.16 -0.02
C PRO A 70 16.99 37.84 0.74
N ILE A 71 18.00 38.68 0.50
CA ILE A 71 19.19 38.79 1.34
C ILE A 71 18.71 39.24 2.72
N LEU A 72 18.75 38.33 3.70
CA LEU A 72 18.74 38.72 5.11
C LEU A 72 20.18 38.62 5.61
N GLY A 73 20.81 39.80 5.76
CA GLY A 73 22.13 39.94 6.35
C GLY A 73 22.16 39.45 7.79
N GLY A 74 23.26 38.79 8.15
CA GLY A 74 23.59 38.53 9.54
C GLY A 74 23.97 39.81 10.29
N PRO A 75 24.10 39.69 11.62
CA PRO A 75 25.42 39.97 12.16
C PRO A 75 25.91 38.90 13.16
N ASN A 76 27.19 38.59 12.97
CA ASN A 76 28.22 38.23 13.95
C ASN A 76 28.13 36.95 14.79
N LEU A 77 29.22 36.19 14.63
CA LEU A 77 29.67 35.08 15.45
C LEU A 77 29.73 35.43 16.95
N ALA A 78 29.27 34.50 17.78
CA ALA A 78 29.92 34.18 19.04
C ALA A 78 30.08 32.65 19.14
N SER A 79 31.32 32.24 19.32
CA SER A 79 31.80 30.87 19.44
C SER A 79 31.39 30.18 20.75
N GLY A 80 30.96 28.93 20.69
CA GLY A 80 30.89 28.01 21.83
C GLY A 80 30.56 26.58 21.39
N PRO A 81 31.24 25.52 21.89
CA PRO A 81 30.99 24.16 21.48
C PRO A 81 29.87 23.53 22.33
N SER A 82 28.73 23.24 21.72
CA SER A 82 27.76 22.27 22.25
C SER A 82 26.97 21.65 21.09
N SER A 83 27.58 20.64 20.48
CA SER A 83 26.83 19.52 19.91
C SER A 83 26.23 18.73 21.09
N THR A 84 25.09 18.06 21.06
CA THR A 84 24.61 17.19 19.97
C THR A 84 23.16 16.72 20.19
N VAL A 85 22.43 17.24 21.18
CA VAL A 85 21.11 16.70 21.59
C VAL A 85 19.96 17.63 21.22
N GLU A 86 20.09 18.94 21.42
CA GLU A 86 19.01 19.90 21.09
C GLU A 86 18.72 20.00 19.59
N GLN A 87 19.76 19.96 18.74
CA GLN A 87 19.57 19.92 17.28
C GLN A 87 18.96 18.59 16.80
N GLN A 88 19.21 17.49 17.51
CA GLN A 88 18.56 16.20 17.22
C GLN A 88 17.09 16.21 17.69
N LEU A 89 16.81 16.76 18.87
CA LEU A 89 15.44 16.93 19.39
C LEU A 89 14.60 17.86 18.50
N LEU A 90 15.17 18.97 17.99
CA LEU A 90 14.50 19.88 17.06
C LEU A 90 14.17 19.24 15.70
N ARG A 91 14.98 18.28 15.22
CA ARG A 91 14.67 17.50 14.00
C ARG A 91 13.57 16.46 14.25
N LEU A 92 13.43 15.96 15.48
CA LEU A 92 12.43 14.97 15.87
C LEU A 92 11.11 15.60 16.33
N GLN A 93 11.07 16.90 16.62
CA GLN A 93 9.87 17.60 17.11
C GLN A 93 8.64 17.50 16.19
N PRO A 94 8.74 17.57 14.85
CA PRO A 94 7.58 17.40 13.96
C PRO A 94 7.04 15.97 14.02
N ASP A 95 7.91 14.96 13.96
CA ASP A 95 7.54 13.55 14.01
C ASP A 95 6.97 13.18 15.38
N TYR A 96 7.58 13.66 16.48
CA TYR A 96 7.11 13.43 17.84
C TYR A 96 5.73 14.05 18.09
N LYS A 97 5.48 15.30 17.65
CA LYS A 97 4.14 15.92 17.77
C LYS A 97 3.11 15.24 16.87
N LEU A 98 3.51 14.76 15.70
CA LEU A 98 2.64 14.01 14.79
C LEU A 98 2.22 12.67 15.42
N LEU A 99 3.18 11.91 15.96
CA LEU A 99 2.95 10.63 16.65
C LEU A 99 2.18 10.80 17.97
N TYR A 100 2.55 11.78 18.80
CA TYR A 100 1.90 12.03 20.09
C TYR A 100 0.42 12.40 19.94
N ASN A 101 0.10 13.29 18.99
CA ASN A 101 -1.30 13.66 18.69
C ASN A 101 -2.07 12.56 17.95
N ALA A 102 -1.38 11.70 17.20
CA ALA A 102 -1.99 10.53 16.60
C ALA A 102 -2.38 9.51 17.69
N ASP A 103 -1.49 9.19 18.63
CA ASP A 103 -1.73 8.11 19.61
C ASP A 103 -3.01 8.28 20.44
N HIS A 104 -3.42 9.52 20.78
CA HIS A 104 -4.54 9.78 21.69
C HIS A 104 -5.89 10.05 20.99
N HIS A 105 -5.89 10.17 19.66
CA HIS A 105 -7.08 10.46 18.85
C HIS A 105 -7.20 9.57 17.62
N THR A 106 -6.40 8.50 17.54
CA THR A 106 -6.51 7.52 16.45
C THR A 106 -7.59 6.51 16.78
N TYR A 107 -8.48 6.32 15.82
CA TYR A 107 -9.49 5.28 15.83
C TYR A 107 -9.44 4.48 14.53
N PHE A 108 -9.89 3.24 14.63
CA PHE A 108 -10.01 2.33 13.51
C PHE A 108 -11.47 1.92 13.37
N HIS A 109 -11.95 1.79 12.14
CA HIS A 109 -13.32 1.34 11.89
C HIS A 109 -13.33 -0.18 11.79
N LEU A 110 -13.98 -0.83 12.76
CA LEU A 110 -14.30 -2.25 12.72
C LEU A 110 -15.59 -2.45 11.93
N HIS A 111 -15.54 -3.31 10.92
CA HIS A 111 -16.68 -3.74 10.12
C HIS A 111 -16.96 -5.22 10.37
N THR A 112 -18.22 -5.52 10.70
CA THR A 112 -18.73 -6.89 10.96
C THR A 112 -20.12 -7.05 10.35
N LEU A 113 -20.57 -8.29 10.15
CA LEU A 113 -21.98 -8.55 9.84
C LEU A 113 -22.86 -8.48 11.09
N ALA A 114 -24.01 -7.80 11.01
CA ALA A 114 -25.05 -7.92 12.02
C ALA A 114 -25.80 -9.25 11.84
N ARG A 115 -25.38 -10.28 12.57
CA ARG A 115 -26.23 -11.45 12.79
C ARG A 115 -27.06 -11.19 14.04
N ASP A 116 -28.37 -11.08 13.85
CA ASP A 116 -29.39 -10.88 14.88
C ASP A 116 -29.36 -9.56 15.67
N SER A 117 -30.19 -8.62 15.21
CA SER A 117 -30.90 -7.71 16.11
C SER A 117 -32.38 -7.82 15.75
N PRO A 118 -33.31 -7.97 16.71
CA PRO A 118 -34.70 -7.64 16.41
C PRO A 118 -34.71 -6.18 15.90
N PRO A 119 -35.59 -5.82 14.95
CA PRO A 119 -35.63 -4.45 14.45
C PRO A 119 -35.76 -3.51 15.65
N LYS A 120 -34.70 -2.75 15.95
CA LYS A 120 -34.81 -1.67 16.92
C LYS A 120 -35.91 -0.77 16.38
N ALA A 121 -36.92 -0.53 17.22
CA ALA A 121 -38.03 0.35 16.90
C ALA A 121 -37.47 1.64 16.27
N VAL A 122 -37.97 1.94 15.08
CA VAL A 122 -37.64 3.17 14.35
C VAL A 122 -38.12 4.33 15.22
N GLU A 123 -37.21 4.98 15.94
CA GLU A 123 -37.49 6.31 16.47
C GLU A 123 -37.65 7.25 15.26
N PRO A 124 -38.71 8.09 15.23
CA PRO A 124 -38.96 8.95 14.10
C PRO A 124 -37.81 9.95 13.93
N PRO A 125 -37.39 10.26 12.70
CA PRO A 125 -36.22 11.09 12.46
C PRO A 125 -36.51 12.53 12.89
N HIS A 126 -35.88 12.96 13.98
CA HIS A 126 -35.69 14.38 14.22
C HIS A 126 -34.82 14.95 13.09
N ARG A 127 -35.46 15.77 12.25
CA ARG A 127 -34.87 16.55 11.16
C ARG A 127 -33.55 17.21 11.61
N ARG A 128 -32.42 16.67 11.16
CA ARG A 128 -31.21 17.45 10.92
C ARG A 128 -30.97 17.49 9.42
N LEU A 129 -31.16 18.68 8.87
CA LEU A 129 -30.97 19.03 7.47
C LEU A 129 -29.55 18.68 7.03
N PHE A 130 -29.38 17.58 6.29
CA PHE A 130 -28.23 17.40 5.42
C PHE A 130 -28.46 18.23 4.17
N GLN A 131 -27.66 19.29 4.03
CA GLN A 131 -27.62 20.11 2.84
C GLN A 131 -27.04 19.27 1.70
N GLN A 132 -27.91 18.95 0.75
CA GLN A 132 -27.56 18.42 -0.56
C GLN A 132 -26.41 19.21 -1.19
N VAL A 133 -25.42 18.50 -1.71
CA VAL A 133 -24.75 18.92 -2.95
C VAL A 133 -24.90 17.80 -3.96
N VAL A 134 -25.87 18.00 -4.85
CA VAL A 134 -26.09 17.25 -6.08
C VAL A 134 -24.99 17.63 -7.07
N GLY A 135 -24.44 16.65 -7.79
CA GLY A 135 -23.46 16.89 -8.85
C GLY A 135 -23.08 15.62 -9.60
N SER A 136 -24.03 15.04 -10.31
CA SER A 136 -23.89 13.93 -11.26
C SER A 136 -22.90 14.20 -12.39
N THR A 137 -21.91 13.33 -12.60
CA THR A 137 -21.35 12.80 -13.87
C THR A 137 -19.90 12.32 -13.69
N LEU A 138 -19.72 11.08 -13.22
CA LEU A 138 -18.47 10.31 -13.33
C LEU A 138 -18.67 8.81 -13.03
N THR A 139 -19.84 8.45 -12.47
CA THR A 139 -20.24 7.07 -12.15
C THR A 139 -20.36 6.13 -13.36
N ALA A 140 -20.35 6.66 -14.59
CA ALA A 140 -20.50 5.88 -15.83
C ALA A 140 -19.17 5.61 -16.57
N ALA A 141 -18.04 6.22 -16.15
CA ALA A 141 -16.73 5.96 -16.78
C ALA A 141 -15.94 4.85 -16.08
N PHE A 142 -16.31 4.52 -14.85
CA PHE A 142 -15.77 3.41 -14.08
C PHE A 142 -16.94 2.79 -13.35
N GLY A 143 -17.37 1.61 -13.79
CA GLY A 143 -18.51 0.88 -13.20
C GLY A 143 -18.33 0.67 -11.70
N LEU A 144 -18.82 1.62 -10.92
CA LEU A 144 -19.01 1.57 -9.48
C LEU A 144 -20.48 1.91 -9.27
N ASN A 145 -21.35 1.01 -9.76
CA ASN A 145 -22.71 0.99 -9.29
C ASN A 145 -22.77 0.16 -8.02
N VAL A 146 -22.91 0.92 -6.93
CA VAL A 146 -23.85 0.70 -5.83
C VAL A 146 -23.73 -0.65 -5.14
N MET A 147 -23.37 -0.58 -3.85
CA MET A 147 -23.72 -1.60 -2.84
C MET A 147 -25.24 -1.84 -2.89
N ASN A 148 -25.68 -2.69 -3.81
CA ASN A 148 -27.01 -3.24 -3.86
C ASN A 148 -26.87 -4.74 -4.04
N LYS A 149 -26.50 -5.39 -2.93
CA LYS A 149 -26.89 -6.76 -2.69
C LYS A 149 -27.68 -6.73 -1.39
N ASP A 150 -28.96 -7.00 -1.55
CA ASP A 150 -29.98 -6.97 -0.53
C ASP A 150 -29.57 -7.75 0.74
N LEU A 151 -29.91 -7.19 1.91
CA LEU A 151 -30.15 -7.89 3.18
C LEU A 151 -28.97 -8.40 4.03
N VAL A 152 -27.79 -7.79 3.98
CA VAL A 152 -26.82 -7.94 5.07
C VAL A 152 -26.43 -6.58 5.65
N ALA A 153 -26.92 -6.29 6.86
CA ALA A 153 -26.57 -5.07 7.58
C ALA A 153 -25.10 -5.16 8.04
N VAL A 154 -24.18 -4.65 7.21
CA VAL A 154 -22.80 -4.37 7.64
C VAL A 154 -22.85 -3.24 8.64
N THR A 155 -22.10 -3.42 9.73
CA THR A 155 -22.01 -2.43 10.78
C THR A 155 -20.60 -1.96 10.96
N SER A 156 -20.43 -0.64 11.11
CA SER A 156 -19.14 0.01 11.32
C SER A 156 -19.09 0.62 12.71
N GLU A 157 -18.12 0.22 13.52
CA GLU A 157 -17.91 0.67 14.89
C GLU A 157 -16.50 1.26 15.04
N GLN A 158 -16.35 2.36 15.78
CA GLN A 158 -15.04 2.95 16.05
C GLN A 158 -14.40 2.28 17.26
N VAL A 159 -13.17 1.80 17.07
CA VAL A 159 -12.30 1.31 18.14
C VAL A 159 -11.13 2.27 18.28
N ASN A 160 -11.04 2.95 19.42
CA ASN A 160 -9.97 3.89 19.69
C ASN A 160 -8.73 3.15 20.20
N LEU A 161 -7.55 3.57 19.74
CA LEU A 161 -6.28 3.04 20.24
C LEU A 161 -6.18 3.30 21.75
N TYR A 162 -5.77 2.28 22.52
CA TYR A 162 -5.65 2.30 23.98
C TYR A 162 -6.95 2.50 24.78
N ASP A 163 -8.12 2.45 24.13
CA ASP A 163 -9.43 2.47 24.80
C ASP A 163 -10.03 1.07 24.82
N ALA A 164 -9.66 0.29 25.84
CA ALA A 164 -10.19 -1.06 26.06
C ALA A 164 -11.73 -1.08 26.15
N ALA A 165 -12.36 0.01 26.60
CA ALA A 165 -13.80 0.10 26.70
C ALA A 165 -14.46 0.23 25.31
N SER A 166 -13.84 0.97 24.37
CA SER A 166 -14.31 1.00 22.96
C SER A 166 -14.20 -0.38 22.31
N LEU A 167 -13.11 -1.11 22.55
CA LEU A 167 -12.90 -2.45 22.01
C LEU A 167 -13.93 -3.45 22.57
N ARG A 168 -14.13 -3.46 23.90
CA ARG A 168 -15.09 -4.36 24.57
C ARG A 168 -16.55 -4.11 24.20
N ARG A 169 -16.91 -2.86 23.86
CA ARG A 169 -18.26 -2.52 23.40
C ARG A 169 -18.50 -2.85 21.93
N SER A 170 -17.43 -2.98 21.15
CA SER A 170 -17.51 -3.35 19.74
C SER A 170 -17.86 -4.83 19.57
N ARG A 171 -18.16 -5.25 18.33
CA ARG A 171 -18.33 -6.67 17.98
C ARG A 171 -17.04 -7.41 17.65
N PHE A 172 -15.89 -6.89 18.06
CA PHE A 172 -14.63 -7.59 17.85
C PHE A 172 -14.67 -8.97 18.54
N ASN A 173 -14.36 -10.02 17.79
CA ASN A 173 -14.27 -11.38 18.32
C ASN A 173 -12.87 -11.94 18.03
N PRO A 174 -12.03 -12.19 19.03
CA PRO A 174 -10.65 -12.65 18.83
C PRO A 174 -10.54 -14.04 18.19
N PHE A 175 -11.62 -14.83 18.16
CA PHE A 175 -11.66 -16.13 17.49
C PHE A 175 -12.00 -16.04 16.00
N ASN A 176 -12.40 -14.86 15.51
CA ASN A 176 -12.63 -14.64 14.09
C ASN A 176 -11.32 -14.19 13.41
N PRO A 177 -11.05 -14.67 12.18
CA PRO A 177 -9.98 -14.14 11.34
C PRO A 177 -10.07 -12.62 11.20
N THR A 178 -8.93 -11.94 11.34
CA THR A 178 -8.85 -10.48 11.34
C THR A 178 -8.14 -9.98 10.09
N ARG A 179 -8.76 -9.02 9.40
CA ARG A 179 -8.22 -8.34 8.22
C ARG A 179 -8.10 -6.86 8.51
N ILE A 180 -6.94 -6.27 8.27
CA ILE A 180 -6.78 -4.81 8.37
C ILE A 180 -6.45 -4.27 6.98
N LEU A 181 -7.38 -3.49 6.43
CA LEU A 181 -7.30 -2.90 5.10
C LEU A 181 -6.71 -1.48 5.18
N ILE A 182 -5.75 -1.17 4.32
CA ILE A 182 -5.00 0.08 4.37
C ILE A 182 -4.95 0.75 2.98
N HIS A 183 -5.55 1.93 2.87
CA HIS A 183 -5.55 2.72 1.64
C HIS A 183 -4.19 3.38 1.35
N GLY A 184 -4.05 3.89 0.13
CA GLY A 184 -2.86 4.59 -0.34
C GLY A 184 -2.96 6.12 -0.30
N TRP A 185 -2.12 6.77 -1.10
CA TRP A 185 -2.12 8.22 -1.31
C TRP A 185 -3.48 8.72 -1.80
N LEU A 186 -3.92 9.90 -1.33
CA LEU A 186 -5.24 10.50 -1.58
C LEU A 186 -6.46 9.70 -1.08
N GLY A 187 -6.26 8.57 -0.38
CA GLY A 187 -7.34 7.82 0.25
C GLY A 187 -7.82 8.43 1.56
N ASN A 188 -8.99 7.97 2.02
CA ASN A 188 -9.61 8.29 3.31
C ASN A 188 -10.57 7.15 3.72
N ALA A 189 -11.46 7.38 4.69
CA ALA A 189 -12.50 6.42 5.11
C ALA A 189 -13.35 5.82 3.97
N ASN A 190 -13.49 6.51 2.83
CA ASN A 190 -14.26 6.08 1.67
C ASN A 190 -13.38 5.59 0.50
N ALA A 191 -12.13 5.17 0.78
CA ALA A 191 -11.21 4.73 -0.26
C ALA A 191 -11.72 3.51 -1.04
N ASN A 192 -11.50 3.51 -2.37
CA ASN A 192 -11.99 2.47 -3.29
C ASN A 192 -11.56 1.04 -2.91
N ILE A 193 -10.40 0.87 -2.29
CA ILE A 193 -9.96 -0.44 -1.77
C ILE A 193 -10.97 -1.01 -0.77
N TYR A 194 -11.56 -0.18 0.09
CA TYR A 194 -12.53 -0.64 1.10
C TYR A 194 -13.84 -1.05 0.44
N THR A 195 -14.34 -0.23 -0.49
CA THR A 195 -15.52 -0.57 -1.29
C THR A 195 -15.34 -1.86 -2.09
N ALA A 196 -14.14 -2.13 -2.59
CA ALA A 196 -13.85 -3.33 -3.38
C ALA A 196 -13.68 -4.59 -2.52
N LEU A 197 -13.08 -4.48 -1.33
CA LEU A 197 -12.69 -5.65 -0.52
C LEU A 197 -13.67 -6.01 0.60
N LEU A 198 -14.43 -5.06 1.15
CA LEU A 198 -15.40 -5.35 2.20
C LEU A 198 -16.45 -6.38 1.74
N PRO A 199 -17.12 -6.23 0.57
CA PRO A 199 -18.14 -7.19 0.14
C PRO A 199 -17.63 -8.63 0.00
N PRO A 200 -16.56 -8.93 -0.75
CA PRO A 200 -16.11 -10.32 -0.90
C PRO A 200 -15.62 -10.93 0.41
N TYR A 201 -15.04 -10.16 1.35
CA TYR A 201 -14.72 -10.69 2.67
C TYR A 201 -15.95 -11.04 3.49
N PHE A 202 -17.05 -10.30 3.36
CA PHE A 202 -18.30 -10.64 4.02
C PHE A 202 -19.05 -11.79 3.38
N ASP A 203 -18.85 -12.02 2.09
CA ASP A 203 -19.37 -13.21 1.39
C ASP A 203 -18.60 -14.49 1.81
N LEU A 204 -17.38 -14.37 2.33
CA LEU A 204 -16.55 -15.50 2.79
C LEU A 204 -16.91 -15.97 4.20
N ASN A 205 -16.87 -17.29 4.43
CA ASN A 205 -17.07 -17.92 5.75
C ASN A 205 -18.36 -17.43 6.46
N ASN A 206 -19.44 -17.25 5.69
CA ASN A 206 -20.70 -16.64 6.13
C ASN A 206 -20.55 -15.21 6.70
N GLY A 207 -19.39 -14.57 6.54
CA GLY A 207 -19.00 -13.26 7.05
C GLY A 207 -18.49 -13.26 8.50
N THR A 208 -17.90 -14.37 8.95
CA THR A 208 -17.18 -14.43 10.24
C THR A 208 -15.77 -13.83 10.12
N TYR A 209 -15.70 -12.51 9.94
CA TYR A 209 -14.46 -11.75 9.86
C TYR A 209 -14.52 -10.53 10.79
N ASN A 210 -13.39 -10.20 11.43
CA ASN A 210 -13.15 -8.84 11.90
C ASN A 210 -12.44 -8.08 10.79
N ILE A 211 -13.07 -7.06 10.20
CA ILE A 211 -12.42 -6.26 9.16
C ILE A 211 -12.20 -4.84 9.67
N PHE A 212 -10.96 -4.45 9.92
CA PHE A 212 -10.61 -3.08 10.22
C PHE A 212 -10.23 -2.31 8.95
N THR A 213 -10.67 -1.07 8.82
CA THR A 213 -10.16 -0.13 7.80
C THR A 213 -9.37 0.99 8.46
N VAL A 214 -8.18 1.29 7.91
CA VAL A 214 -7.29 2.33 8.43
C VAL A 214 -7.52 3.64 7.66
N ASP A 215 -8.21 4.60 8.26
CA ASP A 215 -8.30 5.95 7.68
C ASP A 215 -7.12 6.81 8.14
N TRP A 216 -6.13 6.97 7.26
CA TRP A 216 -5.03 7.90 7.45
C TRP A 216 -5.11 9.08 6.49
N GLY A 217 -6.31 9.45 6.04
CA GLY A 217 -6.57 10.52 5.06
C GLY A 217 -6.00 11.89 5.47
N ARG A 218 -5.95 12.19 6.77
CA ARG A 218 -5.26 13.39 7.29
C ARG A 218 -3.78 13.44 6.90
N GLY A 219 -3.16 12.27 6.77
CA GLY A 219 -1.79 12.09 6.31
C GLY A 219 -1.68 11.93 4.79
N ALA A 220 -2.58 11.14 4.19
CA ALA A 220 -2.54 10.72 2.80
C ALA A 220 -3.01 11.78 1.79
N ILE A 221 -3.92 12.67 2.17
CA ILE A 221 -4.40 13.78 1.32
C ILE A 221 -3.46 14.97 1.50
N ALA A 222 -2.27 14.83 0.94
CA ALA A 222 -1.23 15.84 0.87
C ALA A 222 -0.49 15.70 -0.47
N ASP A 223 0.47 16.59 -0.75
CA ASP A 223 1.39 16.33 -1.85
C ASP A 223 2.14 15.01 -1.64
N TYR A 224 2.59 14.41 -2.74
CA TYR A 224 3.15 13.06 -2.72
C TYR A 224 4.35 12.93 -1.77
N VAL A 225 5.19 13.96 -1.69
CA VAL A 225 6.40 13.95 -0.85
C VAL A 225 6.01 13.97 0.62
N THR A 226 5.11 14.87 1.00
CA THR A 226 4.60 14.93 2.37
C THR A 226 3.90 13.63 2.76
N ALA A 227 3.08 13.05 1.88
CA ALA A 227 2.40 11.79 2.13
C ALA A 227 3.39 10.63 2.31
N SER A 228 4.47 10.56 1.51
CA SER A 228 5.47 9.48 1.62
C SER A 228 6.22 9.51 2.95
N TYR A 229 6.58 10.69 3.46
CA TYR A 229 7.20 10.82 4.78
C TYR A 229 6.28 10.40 5.94
N ARG A 230 4.95 10.50 5.76
CA ARG A 230 3.96 10.12 6.78
C ARG A 230 3.68 8.62 6.82
N VAL A 231 4.12 7.84 5.83
CA VAL A 231 3.91 6.38 5.80
C VAL A 231 4.52 5.68 7.02
N LYS A 232 5.72 6.10 7.45
CA LYS A 232 6.40 5.52 8.62
C LYS A 232 5.65 5.75 9.93
N PRO A 233 5.30 6.98 10.34
CA PRO A 233 4.54 7.19 11.58
C PRO A 233 3.17 6.50 11.54
N VAL A 234 2.49 6.43 10.39
CA VAL A 234 1.23 5.68 10.27
C VAL A 234 1.44 4.18 10.53
N GLY A 235 2.51 3.59 9.97
CA GLY A 235 2.86 2.19 10.24
C GLY A 235 3.15 1.93 11.72
N GLN A 236 3.84 2.86 12.40
CA GLN A 236 4.11 2.76 13.84
C GLN A 236 2.82 2.82 14.69
N VAL A 237 1.88 3.69 14.35
CA VAL A 237 0.58 3.77 15.03
C VAL A 237 -0.25 2.50 14.78
N LEU A 238 -0.20 1.95 13.56
CA LEU A 238 -0.86 0.69 13.26
C LEU A 238 -0.26 -0.50 14.04
N ALA A 239 1.06 -0.55 14.21
CA ALA A 239 1.71 -1.56 15.04
C ALA A 239 1.20 -1.52 16.48
N LYS A 240 1.14 -0.31 17.08
CA LYS A 240 0.58 -0.09 18.42
C LYS A 240 -0.87 -0.56 18.54
N PHE A 241 -1.67 -0.35 17.50
CA PHE A 241 -3.06 -0.83 17.47
C PHE A 241 -3.15 -2.35 17.44
N VAL A 242 -2.32 -3.02 16.65
CA VAL A 242 -2.27 -4.48 16.62
C VAL A 242 -1.80 -5.04 17.97
N ASP A 243 -0.75 -4.48 18.57
CA ASP A 243 -0.28 -4.86 19.91
C ASP A 243 -1.40 -4.67 20.96
N PHE A 244 -2.16 -3.56 20.87
CA PHE A 244 -3.32 -3.30 21.73
C PHE A 244 -4.43 -4.34 21.57
N LEU A 245 -4.81 -4.72 20.34
CA LEU A 245 -5.81 -5.78 20.10
C LEU A 245 -5.35 -7.13 20.65
N HIS A 246 -4.07 -7.46 20.50
CA HIS A 246 -3.47 -8.68 21.03
C HIS A 246 -3.53 -8.71 22.56
N GLN A 247 -3.06 -7.64 23.22
CA GLN A 247 -2.98 -7.57 24.67
C GLN A 247 -4.36 -7.49 25.35
N GLU A 248 -5.29 -6.70 24.81
CA GLU A 248 -6.57 -6.43 25.47
C GLU A 248 -7.67 -7.44 25.15
N ALA A 249 -7.62 -8.06 23.96
CA ALA A 249 -8.68 -8.96 23.51
C ALA A 249 -8.18 -10.33 23.06
N GLY A 250 -6.87 -10.59 23.07
CA GLY A 250 -6.33 -11.90 22.70
C GLY A 250 -6.33 -12.17 21.19
N LEU A 251 -6.25 -11.12 20.34
CA LEU A 251 -6.04 -11.29 18.90
C LEU A 251 -4.86 -12.23 18.65
N ARG A 252 -5.07 -13.30 17.89
CA ARG A 252 -3.99 -14.22 17.52
C ARG A 252 -3.30 -13.72 16.25
N PHE A 253 -1.98 -13.67 16.26
CA PHE A 253 -1.21 -13.23 15.10
C PHE A 253 -1.36 -14.16 13.89
N GLU A 254 -1.66 -15.44 14.13
CA GLU A 254 -1.92 -16.42 13.09
C GLU A 254 -3.19 -16.10 12.28
N ASP A 255 -4.18 -15.49 12.92
CA ASP A 255 -5.44 -15.12 12.28
C ASP A 255 -5.40 -13.73 11.64
N LEU A 256 -4.28 -13.00 11.80
CA LEU A 256 -4.13 -11.61 11.41
C LEU A 256 -3.45 -11.47 10.05
N GLN A 257 -4.13 -10.74 9.15
CA GLN A 257 -3.58 -10.33 7.86
C GLN A 257 -3.73 -8.82 7.66
N LEU A 258 -2.65 -8.17 7.26
CA LEU A 258 -2.69 -6.78 6.78
C LEU A 258 -2.78 -6.76 5.25
N VAL A 259 -3.67 -5.93 4.70
CA VAL A 259 -3.84 -5.75 3.25
C VAL A 259 -3.64 -4.28 2.91
N GLY A 260 -2.50 -3.96 2.31
CA GLY A 260 -2.13 -2.58 1.99
C GLY A 260 -2.08 -2.32 0.49
N PHE A 261 -2.68 -1.23 0.03
CA PHE A 261 -2.62 -0.78 -1.36
C PHE A 261 -1.69 0.42 -1.52
N SER A 262 -0.87 0.45 -2.57
CA SER A 262 -0.01 1.60 -2.90
C SER A 262 0.92 1.97 -1.72
N MET A 263 0.89 3.21 -1.23
CA MET A 263 1.60 3.60 0.01
C MET A 263 1.16 2.79 1.24
N GLY A 264 -0.09 2.31 1.28
CA GLY A 264 -0.62 1.45 2.34
C GLY A 264 0.09 0.10 2.45
N ALA A 265 0.68 -0.41 1.35
CA ALA A 265 1.51 -1.61 1.40
C ALA A 265 2.79 -1.40 2.24
N HIS A 266 3.38 -0.20 2.16
CA HIS A 266 4.52 0.16 2.98
C HIS A 266 4.11 0.47 4.43
N VAL A 267 2.92 1.03 4.66
CA VAL A 267 2.34 1.13 6.01
C VAL A 267 2.24 -0.25 6.65
N ALA A 268 1.73 -1.26 5.92
CA ALA A 268 1.63 -2.64 6.43
C ALA A 268 3.01 -3.22 6.80
N GLY A 269 4.00 -3.09 5.91
CA GLY A 269 5.36 -3.57 6.18
C GLY A 269 6.03 -2.87 7.35
N LEU A 270 5.83 -1.55 7.47
CA LEU A 270 6.34 -0.78 8.61
C LEU A 270 5.61 -1.13 9.91
N ALA A 271 4.32 -1.45 9.87
CA ALA A 271 3.61 -1.96 11.04
C ALA A 271 4.22 -3.28 11.53
N GLY A 272 4.43 -4.25 10.62
CA GLY A 272 5.07 -5.52 10.95
C GLY A 272 6.44 -5.38 11.61
N LYS A 273 7.25 -4.42 11.18
CA LYS A 273 8.57 -4.11 11.78
C LYS A 273 8.52 -3.53 13.18
N HIS A 274 7.44 -2.85 13.55
CA HIS A 274 7.34 -2.11 14.81
C HIS A 274 6.49 -2.82 15.86
N LEU A 275 5.90 -3.97 15.54
CA LEU A 275 5.22 -4.81 16.54
C LEU A 275 6.15 -5.18 17.67
N GLN A 276 5.62 -5.15 18.90
CA GLN A 276 6.37 -5.50 20.10
C GLN A 276 5.91 -6.83 20.69
N THR A 277 4.68 -7.26 20.43
CA THR A 277 4.10 -8.42 21.12
C THR A 277 4.08 -9.70 20.27
N GLY A 278 4.60 -9.66 19.05
CA GLY A 278 4.64 -10.82 18.18
C GLY A 278 5.03 -10.47 16.74
N ARG A 279 4.68 -11.36 15.82
CA ARG A 279 5.02 -11.26 14.39
C ARG A 279 3.77 -11.51 13.56
N LEU A 280 3.54 -10.70 12.53
CA LEU A 280 2.41 -10.88 11.63
C LEU A 280 2.54 -12.20 10.86
N GLN A 281 1.45 -12.96 10.74
CA GLN A 281 1.47 -14.12 9.84
C GLN A 281 1.53 -13.67 8.37
N MET A 282 0.71 -12.69 7.98
CA MET A 282 0.59 -12.34 6.56
C MET A 282 0.46 -10.84 6.29
N ILE A 283 1.22 -10.37 5.29
CA ILE A 283 0.97 -9.09 4.59
C ILE A 283 0.62 -9.37 3.14
N ARG A 284 -0.46 -8.78 2.65
CA ARG A 284 -0.76 -8.66 1.23
C ARG A 284 -0.56 -7.24 0.75
N ALA A 285 0.28 -7.10 -0.24
CA ALA A 285 0.77 -5.84 -0.74
C ALA A 285 0.27 -5.65 -2.17
N LEU A 286 -0.78 -4.84 -2.31
CA LEU A 286 -1.47 -4.59 -3.57
C LEU A 286 -0.81 -3.40 -4.27
N ASP A 287 -0.02 -3.71 -5.29
CA ASP A 287 0.75 -2.79 -6.14
C ASP A 287 1.46 -1.69 -5.33
N PRO A 288 2.49 -2.04 -4.53
CA PRO A 288 3.16 -1.11 -3.61
C PRO A 288 3.72 0.11 -4.33
N ALA A 289 3.70 1.28 -3.71
CA ALA A 289 4.14 2.51 -4.37
C ALA A 289 5.66 2.50 -4.69
N LEU A 290 6.04 2.86 -5.92
CA LEU A 290 7.45 2.94 -6.33
C LEU A 290 8.14 4.26 -5.93
N PRO A 291 7.58 5.45 -6.23
CA PRO A 291 8.30 6.71 -5.98
C PRO A 291 8.61 6.89 -4.50
N PHE A 292 9.83 7.36 -4.19
CA PHE A 292 10.40 7.49 -2.83
C PHE A 292 10.67 6.18 -2.08
N PHE A 293 10.11 5.04 -2.49
CA PHE A 293 10.38 3.75 -1.87
C PHE A 293 11.40 2.90 -2.63
N ARG A 294 11.53 3.07 -3.95
CA ARG A 294 12.41 2.27 -4.82
C ARG A 294 13.84 2.06 -4.30
N TYR A 295 14.43 3.12 -3.73
CA TYR A 295 15.79 3.13 -3.19
C TYR A 295 15.83 3.26 -1.67
N ALA A 296 14.66 3.25 -1.01
CA ALA A 296 14.57 3.24 0.43
C ALA A 296 15.13 1.93 0.98
N GLN A 297 15.77 2.01 2.15
CA GLN A 297 16.28 0.82 2.83
C GLN A 297 15.10 -0.06 3.26
N GLU A 298 15.31 -1.38 3.37
CA GLU A 298 14.24 -2.30 3.77
C GLU A 298 13.55 -1.90 5.07
N LYS A 299 14.30 -1.33 6.03
CA LYS A 299 13.76 -0.79 7.29
C LYS A 299 12.79 0.39 7.12
N GLU A 300 12.70 1.00 5.94
CA GLU A 300 11.92 2.21 5.62
C GLU A 300 10.76 1.95 4.65
N ARG A 301 10.58 0.70 4.19
CA ARG A 301 9.52 0.30 3.26
C ARG A 301 9.04 -1.11 3.54
N LEU A 302 8.17 -1.66 2.69
CA LEU A 302 7.83 -3.09 2.71
C LEU A 302 9.05 -3.94 2.35
N ALA A 303 9.24 -5.06 3.04
CA ALA A 303 10.24 -6.08 2.78
C ALA A 303 9.69 -7.49 3.13
N PRO A 304 10.31 -8.58 2.64
CA PRO A 304 9.85 -9.94 2.94
C PRO A 304 9.85 -10.26 4.44
N GLY A 305 10.82 -9.73 5.19
CA GLY A 305 10.98 -9.98 6.63
C GLY A 305 9.91 -9.37 7.54
N ASP A 306 8.90 -8.69 7.00
CA ASP A 306 7.91 -7.91 7.77
C ASP A 306 6.76 -8.77 8.33
N ALA A 307 6.61 -9.98 7.82
CA ALA A 307 5.65 -10.99 8.26
C ALA A 307 6.22 -12.39 7.97
N ASP A 308 5.56 -13.45 8.44
CA ASP A 308 5.93 -14.83 8.09
C ASP A 308 5.69 -15.12 6.61
N TYR A 309 4.72 -14.45 5.99
CA TYR A 309 4.47 -14.50 4.56
C TYR A 309 4.08 -13.11 4.03
N VAL A 310 4.72 -12.71 2.93
CA VAL A 310 4.46 -11.42 2.26
C VAL A 310 4.15 -11.73 0.80
N GLU A 311 2.91 -11.48 0.40
CA GLU A 311 2.44 -11.67 -0.98
C GLU A 311 2.26 -10.32 -1.63
N VAL A 312 2.89 -10.12 -2.78
CA VAL A 312 2.86 -8.86 -3.52
C VAL A 312 2.19 -9.08 -4.86
N LEU A 313 1.22 -8.23 -5.18
CA LEU A 313 0.58 -8.21 -6.49
C LEU A 313 1.04 -6.95 -7.23
N HIS A 314 1.72 -7.12 -8.35
CA HIS A 314 2.21 -6.06 -9.21
C HIS A 314 1.31 -5.87 -10.43
N THR A 315 0.81 -4.66 -10.64
CA THR A 315 -0.09 -4.32 -11.74
C THR A 315 0.27 -3.03 -12.47
N SER A 316 1.21 -2.23 -11.97
CA SER A 316 1.65 -1.00 -12.66
C SER A 316 3.15 -0.67 -12.50
N VAL A 317 3.98 -1.70 -12.59
CA VAL A 317 5.44 -1.65 -12.36
C VAL A 317 6.11 -0.53 -13.12
N GLY A 318 7.03 0.17 -12.46
CA GLY A 318 7.82 1.25 -13.09
C GLY A 318 7.07 2.56 -13.30
N SER A 319 5.77 2.60 -13.02
CA SER A 319 4.94 3.81 -13.00
C SER A 319 4.51 4.15 -11.57
N TYR A 320 3.39 3.62 -11.11
CA TYR A 320 2.92 3.74 -9.72
C TYR A 320 3.45 2.60 -8.87
N GLY A 321 3.43 1.37 -9.39
CA GLY A 321 3.81 0.15 -8.71
C GLY A 321 5.31 -0.11 -8.66
N PHE A 322 5.77 -0.70 -7.56
CA PHE A 322 7.14 -1.13 -7.34
C PHE A 322 7.56 -2.15 -8.40
N ASP A 323 8.81 -2.12 -8.86
CA ASP A 323 9.20 -2.89 -10.06
C ASP A 323 9.93 -4.19 -9.78
N ARG A 324 10.46 -4.37 -8.56
CA ARG A 324 11.23 -5.56 -8.15
C ARG A 324 10.44 -6.43 -7.18
N PRO A 325 10.81 -7.70 -7.02
CA PRO A 325 10.30 -8.53 -5.95
C PRO A 325 10.45 -7.86 -4.59
N LEU A 326 9.37 -7.86 -3.81
CA LEU A 326 9.28 -7.20 -2.50
C LEU A 326 8.84 -8.14 -1.38
N GLY A 327 8.39 -9.34 -1.70
CA GLY A 327 7.83 -10.29 -0.75
C GLY A 327 8.48 -11.66 -0.82
N HIS A 328 7.81 -12.59 -0.16
CA HIS A 328 8.05 -14.02 -0.27
C HIS A 328 7.50 -14.56 -1.59
N ALA A 329 6.32 -14.07 -1.99
CA ALA A 329 5.68 -14.37 -3.26
C ALA A 329 5.35 -13.08 -4.00
N ASP A 330 5.78 -12.95 -5.25
CA ASP A 330 5.55 -11.77 -6.08
C ASP A 330 4.83 -12.17 -7.37
N PHE A 331 3.60 -11.69 -7.54
CA PHE A 331 2.75 -11.99 -8.68
C PHE A 331 2.64 -10.79 -9.61
N TYR A 332 2.99 -10.98 -10.89
CA TYR A 332 2.97 -9.94 -11.93
C TYR A 332 1.78 -10.17 -12.85
N ALA A 333 0.67 -9.46 -12.61
CA ALA A 333 -0.50 -9.52 -13.48
C ALA A 333 -0.19 -8.83 -14.81
N ASN A 334 -0.38 -9.52 -15.93
CA ASN A 334 -0.05 -9.02 -17.27
C ASN A 334 1.37 -8.42 -17.29
N TRP A 335 2.33 -9.18 -16.74
CA TRP A 335 3.75 -8.78 -16.62
C TRP A 335 4.01 -7.61 -15.67
N GLY A 336 3.01 -7.24 -14.85
CA GLY A 336 3.03 -6.03 -14.03
C GLY A 336 2.84 -4.74 -14.83
N SER A 337 2.58 -4.85 -16.14
CA SER A 337 2.53 -3.72 -17.08
C SER A 337 1.11 -3.13 -17.18
N GLN A 338 0.81 -2.38 -18.24
CA GLN A 338 -0.52 -1.83 -18.46
C GLN A 338 -1.56 -2.95 -18.48
N GLN A 339 -2.57 -2.85 -17.61
CA GLN A 339 -3.58 -3.89 -17.47
C GLN A 339 -4.58 -3.83 -18.62
N PRO A 340 -5.10 -4.98 -19.10
CA PRO A 340 -6.16 -5.00 -20.10
C PRO A 340 -7.36 -4.15 -19.67
N GLY A 341 -7.89 -3.36 -20.62
CA GLY A 341 -8.98 -2.41 -20.39
C GLY A 341 -8.58 -1.07 -19.74
N CYS A 342 -7.32 -0.90 -19.34
CA CYS A 342 -6.84 0.34 -18.74
C CYS A 342 -6.11 1.21 -19.76
N PHE A 343 -6.64 2.41 -20.03
CA PHE A 343 -5.98 3.38 -20.90
C PHE A 343 -4.83 4.14 -20.20
N TRP A 344 -4.89 4.26 -18.88
CA TRP A 344 -3.90 4.97 -18.07
C TRP A 344 -3.29 4.07 -16.98
N ASN A 345 -2.11 4.44 -16.48
CA ASN A 345 -1.39 3.67 -15.47
C ASN A 345 -2.10 3.68 -14.11
N GLU A 346 -2.89 4.72 -13.82
CA GLU A 346 -3.71 4.87 -12.62
C GLU A 346 -4.79 3.79 -12.54
N CYS A 347 -5.43 3.47 -13.67
CA CYS A 347 -6.36 2.35 -13.77
C CYS A 347 -5.63 1.02 -13.52
N SER A 348 -4.43 0.86 -14.08
CA SER A 348 -3.60 -0.32 -13.87
C SER A 348 -3.19 -0.46 -12.40
N HIS A 349 -2.93 0.65 -11.70
CA HIS A 349 -2.67 0.67 -10.27
C HIS A 349 -3.88 0.18 -9.46
N TRP A 350 -5.08 0.69 -9.75
CA TRP A 350 -6.32 0.27 -9.08
C TRP A 350 -6.73 -1.17 -9.38
N ARG A 351 -6.31 -1.72 -10.52
CA ARG A 351 -6.58 -3.12 -10.88
C ARG A 351 -6.11 -4.09 -9.80
N ALA A 352 -5.07 -3.77 -9.02
CA ALA A 352 -4.55 -4.63 -7.97
C ALA A 352 -5.61 -5.09 -6.96
N PHE A 353 -6.37 -4.16 -6.37
CA PHE A 353 -7.41 -4.54 -5.41
C PHE A 353 -8.64 -5.15 -6.06
N MET A 354 -8.89 -4.90 -7.36
CA MET A 354 -9.97 -5.57 -8.10
C MET A 354 -9.65 -7.04 -8.38
N LEU A 355 -8.42 -7.34 -8.81
CA LEU A 355 -7.96 -8.72 -9.00
C LEU A 355 -7.92 -9.46 -7.67
N PHE A 356 -7.47 -8.80 -6.60
CA PHE A 356 -7.47 -9.39 -5.28
C PHE A 356 -8.91 -9.67 -4.78
N ALA A 357 -9.83 -8.71 -4.94
CA ALA A 357 -11.25 -8.90 -4.61
C ALA A 357 -11.85 -10.12 -5.32
N GLU A 358 -11.57 -10.26 -6.62
CA GLU A 358 -12.04 -11.41 -7.39
C GLU A 358 -11.38 -12.71 -6.95
N SER A 359 -10.10 -12.68 -6.57
CA SER A 359 -9.37 -13.85 -6.09
C SER A 359 -9.92 -14.41 -4.78
N LEU A 360 -10.49 -13.56 -3.91
CA LEU A 360 -11.07 -13.98 -2.64
C LEU A 360 -12.22 -14.96 -2.84
N LEU A 361 -12.98 -14.81 -3.92
CA LEU A 361 -14.17 -15.62 -4.22
C LEU A 361 -13.85 -16.86 -5.07
N ARG A 362 -12.58 -17.23 -5.19
CA ARG A 362 -12.12 -18.34 -6.04
C ARG A 362 -11.26 -19.33 -5.29
N ASP A 363 -11.39 -20.58 -5.70
CA ASP A 363 -10.54 -21.66 -5.23
C ASP A 363 -9.16 -21.62 -5.90
N GLN A 364 -8.19 -22.30 -5.31
CA GLN A 364 -6.82 -22.38 -5.85
C GLN A 364 -6.78 -22.96 -7.29
N ASN A 365 -7.78 -23.75 -7.69
CA ASN A 365 -7.84 -24.33 -9.03
C ASN A 365 -8.60 -23.45 -10.05
N THR A 366 -9.37 -22.46 -9.60
CA THR A 366 -10.23 -21.62 -10.46
C THR A 366 -9.82 -20.16 -10.44
N GLY A 367 -8.88 -19.78 -9.57
CA GLY A 367 -8.33 -18.44 -9.46
C GLY A 367 -7.31 -18.08 -10.53
N PHE A 368 -6.49 -17.08 -10.22
CA PHE A 368 -5.42 -16.58 -11.09
C PHE A 368 -4.20 -17.51 -11.03
N VAL A 369 -4.30 -18.65 -11.72
CA VAL A 369 -3.20 -19.61 -11.85
C VAL A 369 -2.02 -18.93 -12.56
N SER A 370 -0.91 -18.85 -11.87
CA SER A 370 0.28 -18.09 -12.27
C SER A 370 1.46 -19.01 -12.48
N ARG A 371 2.28 -18.73 -13.49
CA ARG A 371 3.47 -19.50 -13.87
C ARG A 371 4.69 -18.92 -13.18
N GLY A 372 5.53 -19.77 -12.62
CA GLY A 372 6.72 -19.36 -11.89
C GLY A 372 7.90 -19.07 -12.80
N CYS A 373 8.60 -17.99 -12.51
CA CYS A 373 9.82 -17.56 -13.19
C CYS A 373 10.98 -17.47 -12.20
N GLN A 374 12.21 -17.61 -12.70
CA GLN A 374 13.39 -17.37 -11.86
C GLN A 374 13.38 -15.94 -11.31
N ALA A 375 13.65 -15.82 -10.01
CA ALA A 375 13.43 -14.56 -9.28
C ALA A 375 14.43 -13.46 -9.69
N ASP A 376 15.65 -13.83 -10.08
CA ASP A 376 16.67 -12.91 -10.61
C ASP A 376 16.33 -12.38 -12.01
N GLU A 377 15.43 -13.06 -12.73
CA GLU A 377 14.92 -12.67 -14.05
C GLU A 377 13.65 -11.79 -14.00
N TRP A 378 13.29 -11.23 -12.84
CA TRP A 378 12.13 -10.32 -12.70
C TRP A 378 12.16 -9.14 -13.71
N ASN A 379 13.37 -8.71 -14.11
CA ASN A 379 13.54 -7.65 -15.09
C ASN A 379 13.13 -8.10 -16.51
N GLN A 380 13.23 -9.38 -16.83
CA GLN A 380 12.79 -9.97 -18.09
C GLN A 380 11.26 -10.00 -18.16
N LEU A 381 10.62 -10.34 -17.04
CA LEU A 381 9.16 -10.27 -16.92
C LEU A 381 8.67 -8.84 -17.16
N THR A 382 9.18 -7.88 -16.40
CA THR A 382 8.63 -6.52 -16.37
C THR A 382 8.99 -5.67 -17.59
N ARG A 383 10.18 -5.85 -18.17
CA ARG A 383 10.64 -5.03 -19.32
C ARG A 383 10.40 -5.67 -20.67
N PHE A 384 10.53 -6.99 -20.75
CA PHE A 384 10.50 -7.73 -22.01
C PHE A 384 9.30 -8.68 -22.10
N GLN A 385 8.43 -8.72 -21.08
CA GLN A 385 7.20 -9.52 -21.07
C GLN A 385 7.47 -11.00 -21.39
N ARG A 386 8.55 -11.54 -20.82
CA ARG A 386 8.97 -12.93 -21.03
C ARG A 386 9.58 -13.52 -19.78
N CYS A 387 9.46 -14.84 -19.64
CA CYS A 387 10.21 -15.62 -18.66
C CYS A 387 11.17 -16.56 -19.42
N PRO A 388 12.48 -16.25 -19.49
CA PRO A 388 13.44 -17.13 -20.14
C PRO A 388 13.57 -18.48 -19.44
N THR A 389 13.58 -18.47 -18.11
CA THR A 389 13.71 -19.68 -17.28
C THR A 389 12.44 -19.91 -16.47
N ASP A 390 11.51 -20.66 -17.07
CA ASP A 390 10.30 -21.13 -16.38
C ASP A 390 10.70 -22.16 -15.31
N THR A 391 10.14 -22.01 -14.11
CA THR A 391 10.45 -22.88 -12.97
C THR A 391 9.69 -24.22 -13.01
N GLY A 392 8.66 -24.34 -13.87
CA GLY A 392 7.69 -25.42 -13.87
C GLY A 392 6.70 -25.37 -12.71
N ILE A 393 6.87 -24.43 -11.77
CA ILE A 393 6.01 -24.28 -10.60
C ILE A 393 4.83 -23.40 -10.98
N SER A 394 3.62 -23.84 -10.62
CA SER A 394 2.42 -23.02 -10.72
C SER A 394 1.91 -22.68 -9.34
N GLN A 395 1.47 -21.43 -9.15
CA GLN A 395 0.82 -20.97 -7.93
C GLN A 395 -0.35 -20.06 -8.25
N THR A 396 -1.38 -20.08 -7.41
CA THR A 396 -2.56 -19.24 -7.62
C THR A 396 -2.46 -17.97 -6.78
N MET A 397 -2.52 -16.82 -7.45
CA MET A 397 -2.47 -15.50 -6.80
C MET A 397 -3.73 -15.28 -5.96
N GLY A 398 -3.56 -14.74 -4.75
CA GLY A 398 -4.69 -14.29 -3.94
C GLY A 398 -5.37 -15.41 -3.14
N GLY A 399 -6.71 -15.39 -3.09
CA GLY A 399 -7.53 -16.27 -2.24
C GLY A 399 -7.62 -15.77 -0.79
N ASP A 400 -8.43 -16.41 0.05
CA ASP A 400 -8.63 -15.99 1.45
C ASP A 400 -7.40 -16.29 2.35
N LEU A 401 -6.85 -17.49 2.24
CA LEU A 401 -5.70 -17.98 3.02
C LEU A 401 -5.79 -17.81 4.55
N ALA A 402 -6.99 -17.60 5.11
CA ALA A 402 -7.20 -17.42 6.55
C ALA A 402 -6.66 -18.56 7.41
N ASN A 403 -6.83 -19.79 6.92
CA ASN A 403 -6.46 -21.02 7.62
C ASN A 403 -5.25 -21.70 6.95
N ALA A 404 -4.43 -20.95 6.23
CA ALA A 404 -3.26 -21.48 5.55
C ALA A 404 -2.17 -21.84 6.56
N SER A 405 -1.66 -23.08 6.49
CA SER A 405 -0.52 -23.48 7.32
C SER A 405 0.77 -22.78 6.88
N THR A 406 1.72 -22.64 7.80
CA THR A 406 3.05 -22.06 7.50
C THR A 406 3.76 -22.85 6.39
N GLU A 407 3.62 -24.17 6.35
CA GLU A 407 4.20 -25.02 5.30
C GLU A 407 3.56 -24.72 3.94
N PHE A 408 2.24 -24.54 3.90
CA PHE A 408 1.55 -24.16 2.67
C PHE A 408 2.01 -22.78 2.17
N LEU A 409 2.17 -21.80 3.08
CA LEU A 409 2.68 -20.48 2.73
C LEU A 409 4.13 -20.51 2.24
N ALA A 410 4.98 -21.36 2.84
CA ALA A 410 6.37 -21.54 2.43
C ALA A 410 6.49 -22.13 1.01
N GLN A 411 5.56 -22.98 0.58
CA GLN A 411 5.56 -23.56 -0.78
C GLN A 411 5.18 -22.55 -1.87
N ARG A 412 4.60 -21.40 -1.49
CA ARG A 412 4.16 -20.35 -2.42
C ARG A 412 5.27 -19.35 -2.75
N GLN A 413 6.45 -19.50 -2.17
CA GLN A 413 7.55 -18.55 -2.36
C GLN A 413 8.07 -18.58 -3.80
N GLY A 414 8.24 -17.40 -4.39
CA GLY A 414 8.75 -17.27 -5.75
C GLY A 414 8.22 -16.04 -6.49
N VAL A 415 8.64 -15.91 -7.74
CA VAL A 415 8.16 -14.89 -8.66
C VAL A 415 7.25 -15.56 -9.69
N TYR A 416 6.05 -15.03 -9.86
CA TYR A 416 5.03 -15.60 -10.73
C TYR A 416 4.43 -14.54 -11.63
N TYR A 417 3.87 -14.96 -12.75
CA TYR A 417 3.12 -14.07 -13.64
C TYR A 417 1.88 -14.77 -14.19
N PHE A 418 0.86 -13.99 -14.52
CA PHE A 418 -0.39 -14.49 -15.10
C PHE A 418 -1.00 -13.42 -16.00
N GLN A 419 -1.98 -13.82 -16.81
CA GLN A 419 -2.73 -12.92 -17.68
C GLN A 419 -4.18 -12.80 -17.22
N THR A 420 -4.83 -11.69 -17.56
CA THR A 420 -6.24 -11.43 -17.20
C THR A 420 -7.04 -10.92 -18.39
N SER A 421 -8.36 -11.03 -18.31
CA SER A 421 -9.29 -10.30 -19.18
C SER A 421 -9.25 -8.79 -18.88
N ASP A 422 -9.86 -7.99 -19.75
CA ASP A 422 -10.04 -6.54 -19.57
C ASP A 422 -11.26 -6.17 -18.72
N GLN A 423 -12.22 -7.08 -18.60
CA GLN A 423 -13.45 -6.97 -17.82
C GLN A 423 -13.62 -8.13 -16.83
N PRO A 424 -14.37 -7.94 -15.73
CA PRO A 424 -14.69 -9.03 -14.80
C PRO A 424 -15.66 -10.04 -15.45
N PRO A 425 -15.52 -11.36 -15.17
CA PRO A 425 -14.43 -11.97 -14.43
C PRO A 425 -13.08 -11.81 -15.15
N TYR A 426 -12.09 -11.29 -14.42
CA TYR A 426 -10.74 -11.05 -14.92
C TYR A 426 -9.94 -12.34 -15.09
N VAL A 427 -10.26 -13.40 -14.35
CA VAL A 427 -9.71 -14.74 -14.65
C VAL A 427 -10.09 -15.15 -16.06
N LEU A 428 -9.09 -15.61 -16.81
CA LEU A 428 -9.30 -16.17 -18.14
C LEU A 428 -10.01 -17.52 -18.04
N ALA A 429 -10.93 -17.78 -18.97
CA ALA A 429 -11.57 -19.08 -19.08
C ALA A 429 -10.51 -20.16 -19.31
N GLN A 430 -10.45 -21.16 -18.43
CA GLN A 430 -9.56 -22.30 -18.62
C GLN A 430 -10.03 -23.06 -19.86
N SER A 431 -9.21 -23.05 -20.92
CA SER A 431 -9.49 -23.87 -22.09
C SER A 431 -9.58 -25.33 -21.68
N ALA A 432 -10.66 -26.02 -22.03
CA ALA A 432 -10.87 -27.46 -21.83
C ALA A 432 -9.93 -28.34 -22.69
N SER A 433 -8.64 -28.03 -22.73
CA SER A 433 -7.63 -28.64 -23.60
C SER A 433 -6.46 -29.17 -22.78
N ALA A 434 -6.74 -30.18 -21.94
CA ALA A 434 -5.74 -31.09 -21.38
C ALA A 434 -6.22 -32.56 -21.43
N LYS A 435 -7.11 -32.89 -22.35
CA LYS A 435 -7.38 -34.29 -22.76
C LYS A 435 -6.78 -34.51 -24.13
N GLY A 436 -5.61 -35.13 -24.12
CA GLY A 436 -4.90 -35.51 -25.32
C GLY A 436 -3.47 -35.03 -25.19
N TRP A 437 -2.63 -35.87 -24.60
CA TRP A 437 -1.29 -36.23 -25.03
C TRP A 437 -0.96 -37.50 -24.23
N ARG A 438 -1.49 -38.62 -24.72
CA ARG A 438 -0.91 -39.95 -24.53
C ARG A 438 -0.73 -40.49 -25.94
N LYS A 439 0.52 -40.71 -26.35
CA LYS A 439 0.84 -41.71 -27.36
C LYS A 439 1.07 -43.02 -26.64
#